data_AF-A0A1L7VHN6-F1
#
_entry.id   AF-A0A1L7VHN6-F1
#
_cell.length_a   1.000
_cell.length_b   1.000
_cell.length_c   1.000
_cell.angle_alpha   90.00
_cell.angle_beta   90.00
_cell.angle_gamma   90.00
#
_symmetry.space_group_name_H-M   'P 1'
#
loop_
_entity.id
_entity.type
_entity.pdbx_description
1 polymer ?
#
loop_
_entity_poly.entity_id
_entity_poly.type
_entity_poly.pdbx_seq_one_letter_code
_entity_poly.pdbx_strand_id
1 'polypeptide(L)'
;MNTVKSFWLGWGSLCVAGGGAYYFAKQQINADRQAKMEAHRKKRQMIENLETTEGNGSPARTDSTGSPSQEASSDPAPTRHAPETESQRIGEKSKYESANVYRSPKGDRFS
;
A
#
# COMPACT_ATOMS: atom_id res chain seq x y z
N MET A 1 24.57 -31.15 -53.52
CA MET A 1 23.64 -30.96 -52.38
C MET A 1 23.93 -29.70 -51.55
N ASN A 2 24.52 -28.65 -52.15
CA ASN A 2 24.80 -27.37 -51.49
C ASN A 2 24.38 -26.27 -52.47
N THR A 3 23.13 -25.83 -52.45
CA THR A 3 22.70 -24.72 -53.32
C THR A 3 22.64 -23.45 -52.48
N VAL A 4 23.07 -22.32 -53.04
CA VAL A 4 23.01 -21.01 -52.36
C VAL A 4 21.60 -20.72 -51.83
N LYS A 5 20.57 -21.29 -52.48
CA LYS A 5 19.17 -21.21 -52.06
C LYS A 5 18.91 -21.86 -50.69
N SER A 6 19.48 -23.03 -50.41
CA SER A 6 19.29 -23.69 -49.10
C SER A 6 20.03 -22.98 -47.98
N PHE A 7 21.15 -22.32 -48.29
CA PHE A 7 21.88 -21.49 -47.33
C PHE A 7 21.07 -20.25 -46.90
N TRP A 8 20.46 -19.55 -47.87
CA TRP A 8 19.59 -18.41 -47.60
C TRP A 8 18.33 -18.79 -46.82
N LEU A 9 17.74 -19.95 -47.11
CA LEU A 9 16.59 -20.46 -46.35
C LEU A 9 16.97 -20.79 -44.90
N GLY A 10 18.14 -21.42 -44.68
CA GLY A 10 18.64 -21.72 -43.33
C GLY A 10 18.95 -20.46 -42.51
N TRP A 11 19.65 -19.49 -43.11
CA TRP A 11 19.96 -18.21 -42.44
C TRP A 11 18.71 -17.35 -42.21
N GLY A 12 17.80 -17.29 -43.18
CA GLY A 12 16.54 -16.57 -43.05
C GLY A 12 15.69 -17.14 -41.92
N SER A 13 15.63 -18.47 -41.78
CA SER A 13 14.95 -19.13 -40.66
C SER A 13 15.56 -18.75 -39.31
N LEU A 14 16.90 -18.69 -39.21
CA LEU A 14 17.59 -18.31 -37.97
C LEU A 14 17.28 -16.86 -37.56
N CYS A 15 17.26 -15.92 -38.52
CA CYS A 15 16.91 -14.52 -38.26
C CYS A 15 15.45 -14.36 -37.80
N VAL A 16 14.52 -15.08 -38.45
CA VAL A 16 13.10 -15.03 -38.09
C VAL A 16 12.85 -15.68 -36.72
N ALA A 17 13.50 -16.80 -36.42
CA ALA A 17 13.40 -17.45 -35.12
C ALA A 17 13.97 -16.56 -33.98
N GLY A 18 15.15 -15.96 -34.19
CA GLY A 18 15.76 -15.05 -33.22
C GLY A 18 14.97 -13.75 -33.02
N GLY A 19 14.50 -13.13 -34.11
CA GLY A 19 13.67 -11.92 -34.06
C GLY A 19 12.31 -12.16 -33.41
N GLY A 20 11.67 -13.31 -33.71
CA GLY A 20 10.43 -13.73 -33.07
C GLY A 20 10.59 -13.94 -31.56
N ALA A 21 11.65 -14.64 -31.13
CA ALA A 21 11.92 -14.84 -29.71
C ALA A 21 12.17 -13.52 -28.95
N TYR A 22 12.87 -12.56 -29.57
CA TYR A 22 13.08 -11.24 -29.00
C TYR A 22 11.78 -10.44 -28.83
N TYR A 23 10.88 -10.53 -29.81
CA TYR A 23 9.58 -9.85 -29.75
C TYR A 23 8.69 -10.41 -28.64
N PHE A 24 8.56 -11.74 -28.55
CA PHE A 24 7.79 -12.39 -27.48
C PHE A 24 8.39 -12.14 -26.09
N ALA A 25 9.72 -12.09 -25.97
CA ALA A 25 10.37 -11.74 -24.70
C ALA A 25 10.09 -10.28 -24.26
N LYS A 26 10.04 -9.33 -25.21
CA LYS A 26 9.74 -7.92 -24.91
C LYS A 26 8.27 -7.68 -24.56
N GLN A 27 7.37 -8.49 -25.09
CA GLN A 27 5.93 -8.41 -24.83
C GLN A 27 5.60 -8.69 -23.36
N GLN A 28 6.29 -9.66 -22.74
CA GLN A 28 6.11 -9.99 -21.33
C GLN A 28 6.60 -8.88 -20.38
N ILE A 29 7.69 -8.20 -20.76
CA ILE A 29 8.25 -7.08 -19.99
C ILE A 29 7.34 -5.84 -20.05
N ASN A 30 6.70 -5.59 -21.19
CA ASN A 30 5.76 -4.47 -21.33
C ASN A 30 4.43 -4.74 -20.61
N ALA A 31 3.97 -5.99 -20.59
CA ALA A 31 2.76 -6.38 -19.87
C ALA A 31 2.88 -6.10 -18.37
N ASP A 32 4.02 -6.43 -17.74
CA ASP A 32 4.23 -6.16 -16.30
C ASP A 32 4.25 -4.66 -15.98
N ARG A 33 4.86 -3.83 -16.84
CA ARG A 33 4.84 -2.37 -16.66
C ARG A 33 3.45 -1.77 -16.84
N GLN A 34 2.67 -2.27 -17.79
CA GLN A 34 1.28 -1.84 -17.98
C GLN A 34 0.41 -2.24 -16.79
N ALA A 35 0.52 -3.48 -16.30
CA ALA A 35 -0.22 -3.95 -15.14
C ALA A 35 0.09 -3.13 -13.87
N LYS A 36 1.36 -2.77 -13.64
CA LYS A 36 1.75 -1.88 -12.53
C LYS A 36 1.16 -0.47 -12.66
N MET A 37 1.16 0.09 -13.88
CA MET A 37 0.54 1.38 -14.13
C MET A 37 -0.98 1.33 -13.93
N GLU A 38 -1.65 0.28 -14.38
CA GLU A 38 -3.09 0.09 -14.20
C GLU A 38 -3.46 -0.09 -12.73
N ALA A 39 -2.70 -0.87 -11.97
CA ALA A 39 -2.87 -1.02 -10.52
C ALA A 39 -2.72 0.33 -9.80
N HIS A 40 -1.73 1.13 -10.19
CA HIS A 40 -1.53 2.46 -9.62
C HIS A 40 -2.68 3.42 -9.97
N ARG A 41 -3.15 3.41 -11.23
CA ARG A 41 -4.30 4.23 -11.67
C ARG A 41 -5.57 3.83 -10.94
N LYS A 42 -5.84 2.53 -10.78
CA LYS A 42 -7.00 2.01 -10.05
C LYS A 42 -6.97 2.40 -8.58
N LYS A 43 -5.80 2.33 -7.93
CA LYS A 43 -5.63 2.78 -6.54
C LYS A 43 -5.91 4.28 -6.39
N ARG A 44 -5.40 5.10 -7.32
CA ARG A 44 -5.63 6.55 -7.30
C ARG A 44 -7.10 6.91 -7.53
N GLN A 45 -7.76 6.22 -8.47
CA GLN A 45 -9.20 6.36 -8.69
C GLN A 45 -10.01 5.95 -7.45
N MET A 46 -9.64 4.87 -6.76
CA MET A 46 -10.34 4.45 -5.56
C MET A 46 -10.23 5.49 -4.43
N ILE A 47 -9.05 6.07 -4.25
CA ILE A 47 -8.83 7.15 -3.27
C ILE A 47 -9.65 8.39 -3.65
N GLU A 48 -9.64 8.79 -4.93
CA GLU A 48 -10.40 9.94 -5.43
C GLU A 48 -11.92 9.74 -5.25
N ASN A 49 -12.45 8.54 -5.51
CA ASN A 49 -13.86 8.24 -5.26
C ASN A 49 -14.21 8.27 -3.77
N LEU A 50 -13.31 7.80 -2.91
CA LEU A 50 -13.50 7.86 -1.47
C LEU A 50 -13.47 9.32 -0.98
N GLU A 51 -12.52 10.11 -1.45
CA GLU A 51 -12.40 11.55 -1.15
C GLU A 51 -13.61 12.34 -1.65
N THR A 52 -14.11 12.05 -2.84
CA THR A 52 -15.30 12.70 -3.39
C THR A 52 -16.56 12.33 -2.61
N THR A 53 -16.67 11.08 -2.16
CA THR A 53 -17.80 10.61 -1.34
C THR A 53 -17.78 11.23 0.06
N GLU A 54 -16.59 11.42 0.64
CA GLU A 54 -16.43 12.03 1.97
C GLU A 54 -16.51 13.56 1.94
N GLY A 55 -16.10 14.21 0.85
CA GLY A 55 -15.97 15.67 0.76
C GLY A 55 -17.22 16.46 0.36
N ASN A 56 -18.22 15.84 -0.28
CA ASN A 56 -19.27 16.59 -1.00
C ASN A 56 -20.72 16.41 -0.48
N GLY A 57 -20.95 16.10 0.80
CA GLY A 57 -22.36 16.04 1.25
C GLY A 57 -22.69 15.73 2.70
N SER A 58 -21.73 15.49 3.59
CA SER A 58 -22.06 15.31 5.01
C SER A 58 -22.03 16.66 5.73
N PRO A 59 -23.09 17.07 6.46
CA PRO A 59 -23.01 18.26 7.31
C PRO A 59 -21.83 18.09 8.25
N ALA A 60 -21.11 19.19 8.53
CA ALA A 60 -19.97 19.20 9.45
C ALA A 60 -20.35 18.45 10.73
N ARG A 61 -19.83 17.23 10.92
CA ARG A 61 -20.06 16.45 12.13
C ARG A 61 -19.35 17.22 13.24
N THR A 62 -20.13 17.84 14.13
CA THR A 62 -19.61 18.53 15.31
C THR A 62 -19.11 17.56 16.38
N ASP A 63 -19.45 16.28 16.22
CA ASP A 63 -18.94 15.18 17.01
C ASP A 63 -17.66 14.64 16.36
N SER A 64 -16.51 14.89 17.01
CA SER A 64 -15.20 14.39 16.60
C SER A 64 -15.01 12.89 16.90
N THR A 65 -15.97 12.25 17.56
CA THR A 65 -15.89 10.84 17.97
C THR A 65 -15.95 9.91 16.75
N GLY A 66 -14.87 9.16 16.50
CA GLY A 66 -14.79 8.13 15.47
C GLY A 66 -14.11 8.55 14.17
N SER A 67 -13.51 9.73 14.10
CA SER A 67 -12.68 10.16 12.97
C SER A 67 -11.23 10.37 13.42
N PRO A 68 -10.31 9.44 13.11
CA PRO A 68 -8.91 9.51 13.56
C PRO A 68 -8.22 10.84 13.22
N SER A 69 -8.54 11.41 12.05
CA SER A 69 -7.98 12.68 11.58
C SER A 69 -8.49 13.89 12.38
N GLN A 70 -9.75 13.88 12.84
CA GLN A 70 -10.33 14.98 13.63
C GLN A 70 -9.93 14.88 15.12
N GLU A 71 -9.83 13.66 15.65
CA GLU A 71 -9.34 13.40 17.01
C GLU A 71 -7.87 13.83 17.15
N ALA A 72 -7.04 13.59 16.13
CA ALA A 72 -5.63 13.97 16.13
C ALA A 72 -5.40 15.49 16.17
N SER A 73 -6.25 16.28 15.51
CA SER A 73 -6.18 17.75 15.58
C SER A 73 -6.66 18.34 16.91
N SER A 74 -7.46 17.58 17.67
CA SER A 74 -7.97 18.01 18.98
C SER A 74 -7.01 17.63 20.13
N ASP A 75 -5.94 16.88 19.85
CA ASP A 75 -4.93 16.55 20.85
C ASP A 75 -4.00 17.76 21.06
N PRO A 76 -3.95 18.38 22.25
CA PRO A 76 -3.03 19.46 22.50
C PRO A 76 -1.61 19.00 22.20
N ALA A 77 -0.86 19.80 21.44
CA ALA A 77 0.55 19.52 21.16
C ALA A 77 1.26 19.17 22.48
N PRO A 78 2.07 18.10 22.53
CA PRO A 78 2.80 17.73 23.73
C PRO A 78 3.71 18.90 24.13
N THR A 79 3.27 19.73 25.08
CA THR A 79 4.04 20.87 25.59
C THR A 79 5.09 20.43 26.62
N ARG A 80 5.26 19.12 26.81
CA ARG A 80 6.18 18.56 27.79
C ARG A 80 7.55 18.36 27.16
N HIS A 81 8.58 18.86 27.85
CA HIS A 81 9.98 18.66 27.50
C HIS A 81 10.31 17.16 27.39
N ALA A 82 11.20 16.80 26.46
CA ALA A 82 11.67 15.42 26.30
C ALA A 82 12.23 14.90 27.64
N PRO A 83 12.01 13.63 28.00
CA PRO A 83 12.45 13.09 29.27
C PRO A 83 13.99 13.10 29.34
N GLU A 84 14.53 13.82 30.33
CA GLU A 84 15.97 14.00 30.57
C GLU A 84 16.61 12.73 31.19
N THR A 85 15.80 11.86 31.80
CA THR A 85 16.27 10.66 32.51
C THR A 85 15.52 9.40 32.08
N GLU A 86 16.21 8.26 32.09
CA GLU A 86 15.64 6.95 31.73
C GLU A 86 14.47 6.56 32.65
N SER A 87 14.56 6.89 33.93
CA SER A 87 13.49 6.67 34.90
C SER A 87 12.23 7.48 34.60
N GLN A 88 12.37 8.72 34.10
CA GLN A 88 11.24 9.53 33.63
C GLN A 88 10.63 8.96 32.35
N ARG A 89 11.46 8.49 31.41
CA ARG A 89 10.98 7.84 30.17
C ARG A 89 10.18 6.56 30.46
N ILE A 90 10.60 5.76 31.45
CA ILE A 90 9.94 4.49 31.80
C ILE A 90 8.68 4.72 32.64
N GLY A 91 8.66 5.77 33.47
CA GLY A 91 7.53 6.08 34.35
C GLY A 91 6.40 6.86 33.67
N GLU A 92 6.69 7.58 32.58
CA GLU A 92 5.67 8.31 31.81
C GLU A 92 4.85 7.36 30.94
N LYS A 93 3.65 7.05 31.41
CA LYS A 93 2.64 6.35 30.61
C LYS A 93 2.05 7.29 29.56
N SER A 94 1.85 6.79 28.35
CA SER A 94 1.20 7.56 27.28
C SER A 94 -0.29 7.80 27.59
N LYS A 95 -0.90 8.83 26.98
CA LYS A 95 -2.33 9.17 27.15
C LYS A 95 -3.28 7.98 26.92
N TYR A 96 -2.88 7.03 26.08
CA TYR A 96 -3.67 5.85 25.71
C TYR A 96 -3.23 4.58 26.43
N GLU A 97 -2.26 4.67 27.35
CA GLU A 97 -1.78 3.52 28.10
C GLU A 97 -2.67 3.25 29.31
N SER A 98 -3.13 2.01 29.43
CA SER A 98 -3.99 1.60 30.54
C SER A 98 -3.23 1.67 31.87
N ALA A 99 -3.80 2.36 32.86
CA ALA A 99 -3.24 2.39 34.21
C ALA A 99 -3.17 0.97 34.84
N ASN A 100 -4.15 0.13 34.50
CA ASN A 100 -4.29 -1.24 34.99
C ASN A 100 -3.95 -2.26 33.90
N VAL A 101 -3.32 -3.37 34.29
CA VAL A 101 -3.07 -4.49 33.39
C VAL A 101 -4.41 -5.13 32.99
N TYR A 102 -4.61 -5.36 31.69
CA TYR A 102 -5.79 -6.07 31.21
C TYR A 102 -5.86 -7.47 31.83
N ARG A 103 -6.96 -7.77 32.50
CA ARG A 103 -7.27 -9.11 33.02
C ARG A 103 -8.56 -9.56 32.37
N SER A 104 -8.51 -10.69 31.66
CA SER A 104 -9.69 -11.30 31.05
C SER A 104 -10.77 -11.53 32.11
N PRO A 105 -12.05 -11.18 31.85
CA PRO A 105 -13.15 -11.53 32.74
C PRO A 105 -13.15 -13.04 33.02
N LYS A 106 -13.35 -13.43 34.28
CA LYS A 106 -13.57 -14.84 34.61
C LYS A 106 -14.99 -15.21 34.17
N GLY A 107 -15.12 -15.68 32.94
CA GLY A 107 -16.34 -16.27 32.40
C GLY A 107 -16.25 -17.79 32.37
N ASP A 108 -17.40 -18.44 32.56
CA ASP A 108 -17.55 -19.88 32.47
C ASP A 108 -17.19 -20.33 31.06
N ARG A 109 -16.13 -21.15 30.95
CA ARG A 109 -15.63 -21.65 29.66
C ARG A 109 -16.39 -22.90 29.21
N PHE A 110 -17.50 -23.22 29.88
CA PHE A 110 -18.31 -24.41 29.68
C PHE A 110 -19.82 -24.12 29.77
N SER A 111 -20.31 -23.14 29.00
CA SER A 111 -21.74 -23.02 28.68
C SER A 111 -21.96 -23.18 27.18
#